data_AF-A0A0C9W7S0-F1
#
_entry.id   AF-A0A0C9W7S0-F1
#
_cell.length_a   1.000
_cell.length_b   1.000
_cell.length_c   1.000
_cell.angle_alpha   90.00
_cell.angle_beta   90.00
_cell.angle_gamma   90.00
#
_symmetry.space_group_name_H-M   'P 1'
#
loop_
_entity.id
_entity.type
_entity.pdbx_description
1 polymer ?
#
loop_
_entity_poly.entity_id
_entity_poly.type
_entity_poly.pdbx_seq_one_letter_code
_entity_poly.pdbx_strand_id
1 'polypeptide(L)'
;MPDLTIINNLEEEIHVAFFICAPTHWKNNLKPNERWTTHLPTMPLYFQVRWAQREDYENGTVYRSREFSPEESWETGATIGIACAAGTASVLTAVACTATGLESVGGVVAAPLMLAACAGGNRYATISSDSKLYETRVWVPWFDHKEYSVRNVDGARCVLWDVRENKQV
;
A
#
# COMPACT_ATOMS: atom_id res chain seq x y z
N MET A 1 17.51 -11.28 5.49
CA MET A 1 16.70 -10.13 5.07
C MET A 1 17.48 -8.90 5.46
N PRO A 2 17.80 -8.01 4.53
CA PRO A 2 18.54 -6.76 4.80
C PRO A 2 17.72 -5.81 5.68
N ASP A 3 18.44 -5.01 6.46
CA ASP A 3 17.87 -3.96 7.29
C ASP A 3 17.72 -2.69 6.45
N LEU A 4 16.55 -2.07 6.55
CA LEU A 4 16.27 -0.78 5.94
C LEU A 4 15.81 0.20 7.02
N THR A 5 16.44 1.36 7.06
CA THR A 5 16.10 2.44 7.99
C THR A 5 15.39 3.58 7.24
N ILE A 6 14.25 4.00 7.78
CA ILE A 6 13.54 5.22 7.39
C ILE A 6 13.79 6.29 8.44
N ILE A 7 14.16 7.49 8.00
CA ILE A 7 14.37 8.67 8.83
C ILE A 7 13.30 9.70 8.45
N ASN A 8 12.54 10.17 9.44
CA ASN A 8 11.64 11.31 9.23
C ASN A 8 12.41 12.63 9.38
N ASN A 9 12.73 13.30 8.27
CA ASN A 9 13.33 14.65 8.28
C ASN A 9 12.28 15.75 8.00
N LEU A 10 11.00 15.45 8.23
CA LEU A 10 9.92 16.44 8.19
C LEU A 10 9.72 17.00 9.59
N GLU A 11 9.04 18.15 9.68
CA GLU A 11 8.69 18.79 10.96
C GLU A 11 7.47 18.12 11.60
N GLU A 12 6.68 17.40 10.80
CA GLU A 12 5.47 16.73 11.22
C GLU A 12 5.64 15.21 11.34
N GLU A 13 4.73 14.60 12.10
CA GLU A 13 4.66 13.16 12.28
C GLU A 13 4.07 12.47 11.06
N ILE A 14 4.61 11.30 10.70
CA ILE A 14 4.21 10.55 9.50
C ILE A 14 3.86 9.09 9.79
N HIS A 15 2.98 8.53 8.98
CA HIS A 15 2.83 7.09 8.83
C HIS A 15 3.63 6.64 7.61
N VAL A 16 4.39 5.56 7.75
CA VAL A 16 5.17 4.96 6.66
C VAL A 16 4.85 3.48 6.54
N ALA A 17 4.76 2.98 5.30
CA ALA A 17 4.52 1.56 5.05
C ALA A 17 5.21 1.06 3.77
N PHE A 18 5.52 -0.23 3.77
CA PHE A 18 5.97 -0.99 2.62
C PHE A 18 4.89 -1.99 2.16
N PHE A 19 4.72 -2.10 0.85
CA PHE A 19 3.68 -2.91 0.23
C PHE A 19 4.26 -3.85 -0.82
N ILE A 20 3.61 -5.01 -0.93
CA ILE A 20 3.65 -5.86 -2.12
C ILE A 20 2.32 -5.65 -2.87
N CYS A 21 1.23 -6.03 -2.19
CA CYS A 21 -0.16 -5.73 -2.62
C CYS A 21 -0.98 -5.04 -1.51
N ALA A 22 -0.57 -5.24 -0.25
CA ALA A 22 -1.14 -4.68 0.97
C ALA A 22 0.01 -4.20 1.87
N PRO A 23 -0.25 -3.33 2.88
CA PRO A 23 0.77 -2.98 3.86
C PRO A 23 1.31 -4.26 4.51
N THR A 24 2.63 -4.44 4.51
CA THR A 24 3.28 -5.62 5.10
C THR A 24 4.15 -5.24 6.29
N HIS A 25 4.79 -4.08 6.21
CA HIS A 25 5.66 -3.53 7.25
C HIS A 25 5.35 -2.05 7.35
N TRP A 26 5.07 -1.55 8.54
CA TRP A 26 4.74 -0.15 8.71
C TRP A 26 5.17 0.35 10.08
N LYS A 27 5.28 1.66 10.18
CA LYS A 27 5.40 2.40 11.42
C LYS A 27 4.43 3.57 11.33
N ASN A 28 3.44 3.54 12.21
CA ASN A 28 2.59 4.70 12.43
C ASN A 28 3.29 5.66 13.37
N ASN A 29 2.97 6.95 13.27
CA ASN A 29 3.37 7.94 14.26
C ASN A 29 4.91 8.00 14.40
N LEU A 30 5.61 8.05 13.25
CA LEU A 30 7.05 8.22 13.19
C LEU A 30 7.38 9.70 13.41
N LYS A 31 7.95 10.03 14.56
CA LYS A 31 8.18 11.41 14.99
C LYS A 31 9.25 12.10 14.16
N PRO A 32 9.27 13.45 14.12
CA PRO A 32 10.37 14.22 13.54
C PRO A 32 11.72 13.77 14.09
N ASN A 33 12.67 13.53 13.19
CA ASN A 33 14.02 12.99 13.45
C ASN A 33 14.07 11.57 14.03
N GLU A 34 12.94 10.88 14.18
CA GLU A 34 12.91 9.46 14.57
C GLU A 34 13.39 8.58 13.41
N ARG A 35 14.08 7.50 13.78
CA ARG A 35 14.53 6.46 12.88
C ARG A 35 13.74 5.19 13.15
N TRP A 36 13.25 4.57 12.09
CA TRP A 36 12.62 3.26 12.14
C TRP A 36 13.36 2.29 11.23
N THR A 37 13.85 1.20 11.83
CA THR A 37 14.53 0.13 11.11
C THR A 37 13.62 -1.10 11.03
N THR A 38 13.54 -1.70 9.85
CA THR A 38 12.75 -2.91 9.61
C THR A 38 13.49 -3.89 8.71
N HIS A 39 13.20 -5.18 8.87
CA HIS A 39 13.78 -6.27 8.09
C HIS A 39 12.86 -6.58 6.91
N LEU A 40 13.31 -6.36 5.69
CA LEU A 40 12.47 -6.50 4.49
C LEU A 40 12.97 -7.64 3.59
N PRO A 41 12.07 -8.28 2.83
CA PRO A 41 12.49 -9.21 1.79
C PRO A 41 13.23 -8.47 0.67
N THR A 42 14.22 -9.14 0.08
CA THR A 42 14.97 -8.64 -1.08
C THR A 42 14.11 -8.69 -2.34
N MET A 43 13.26 -7.68 -2.55
CA MET A 43 12.40 -7.53 -3.72
C MET A 43 12.00 -6.06 -3.93
N PRO A 44 11.41 -5.69 -5.08
CA PRO A 44 10.78 -4.38 -5.23
C PRO A 44 9.57 -4.29 -4.30
N LEU A 45 9.50 -3.24 -3.49
CA LEU A 45 8.36 -2.92 -2.66
C LEU A 45 7.85 -1.53 -3.04
N TYR A 46 6.54 -1.31 -2.89
CA TYR A 46 6.04 0.05 -2.85
C TYR A 46 6.30 0.64 -1.46
N PHE A 47 6.59 1.92 -1.41
CA PHE A 47 6.75 2.68 -0.20
C PHE A 47 5.74 3.82 -0.22
N GLN A 48 4.95 3.95 0.85
CA GLN A 48 3.97 5.01 1.00
C GLN A 48 4.24 5.81 2.28
N VAL A 49 4.08 7.12 2.17
CA VAL A 49 4.08 8.05 3.30
C VAL A 49 2.74 8.76 3.37
N ARG A 50 2.21 8.91 4.59
CA ARG A 50 1.01 9.70 4.90
C ARG A 50 1.32 10.64 6.06
N TRP A 51 0.72 11.83 6.09
CA TRP A 51 0.78 12.67 7.29
C TRP A 51 -0.02 12.02 8.41
N ALA A 52 0.54 11.93 9.61
CA ALA A 52 -0.26 11.52 10.75
C ALA A 52 -1.31 12.59 11.07
N GLN A 53 -0.84 13.83 11.19
CA GLN A 53 -1.68 15.00 11.29
C GLN A 53 -0.95 16.18 10.66
N ARG A 54 -1.66 16.99 9.87
CA ARG A 54 -1.14 18.25 9.34
C ARG A 54 -2.22 19.32 9.39
N GLU A 55 -1.85 20.49 9.87
CA GLU A 55 -2.68 21.68 9.79
C GLU A 55 -2.28 22.45 8.53
N ASP A 56 -3.24 22.67 7.64
CA ASP A 56 -3.04 23.58 6.51
C ASP A 56 -3.24 25.02 7.01
N TYR A 57 -2.13 25.74 7.17
CA TYR A 57 -2.11 27.10 7.70
C TYR A 57 -2.83 28.12 6.79
N GLU A 58 -3.02 27.82 5.50
CA GLU A 58 -3.77 28.72 4.61
C GLU A 58 -5.28 28.65 4.84
N ASN A 59 -5.79 27.47 5.21
CA ASN A 59 -7.23 27.19 5.32
C ASN A 59 -7.69 26.83 6.74
N GLY A 60 -6.77 26.76 7.70
CA GLY A 60 -7.02 26.33 9.09
C GLY A 60 -7.57 24.90 9.21
N THR A 61 -7.41 24.08 8.17
CA THR A 61 -8.00 22.73 8.10
C THR A 61 -7.00 21.70 8.60
N VAL A 62 -7.39 20.92 9.61
CA VAL A 62 -6.59 19.81 10.13
C VAL A 62 -6.91 18.54 9.35
N TYR A 63 -5.92 18.01 8.65
CA TYR A 63 -5.97 16.74 7.95
C TYR A 63 -5.33 15.66 8.81
N ARG A 64 -6.05 14.55 9.00
CA ARG A 64 -5.56 13.37 9.72
C ARG A 64 -5.70 12.16 8.81
N SER A 65 -4.59 11.51 8.47
CA SER A 65 -4.65 10.28 7.67
C SER A 65 -4.94 9.09 8.56
N ARG A 66 -5.53 8.03 7.99
CA ARG A 66 -5.68 6.77 8.72
C ARG A 66 -4.34 6.07 8.90
N GLU A 67 -4.20 5.45 10.06
CA GLU A 67 -3.09 4.57 10.40
C GLU A 67 -3.09 3.30 9.54
N PHE A 68 -1.91 2.78 9.26
CA PHE A 68 -1.77 1.44 8.67
C PHE A 68 -2.11 0.39 9.72
N SER A 69 -2.91 -0.61 9.35
CA SER A 69 -3.35 -1.64 10.29
C SER A 69 -3.35 -3.04 9.68
N PRO A 70 -3.22 -4.09 10.52
CA PRO A 70 -3.34 -5.47 10.05
C PRO A 70 -4.70 -5.77 9.42
N GLU A 71 -5.77 -5.10 9.89
CA GLU A 71 -7.12 -5.25 9.35
C GLU A 71 -7.18 -4.74 7.90
N GLU A 72 -6.61 -3.55 7.60
CA GLU A 72 -6.51 -3.03 6.22
C GLU A 72 -5.75 -4.02 5.32
N SER A 73 -4.68 -4.62 5.83
CA SER A 73 -3.91 -5.62 5.10
C SER A 73 -4.69 -6.90 4.84
N TRP A 74 -5.44 -7.37 5.84
CA TRP A 74 -6.27 -8.57 5.71
C TRP A 74 -7.45 -8.35 4.76
N GLU A 75 -8.12 -7.21 4.84
CA GLU A 75 -9.20 -6.83 3.92
C GLU A 75 -8.70 -6.72 2.48
N THR A 76 -7.52 -6.15 2.28
CA THR A 76 -6.88 -6.09 0.96
C THR A 76 -6.55 -7.49 0.45
N GLY A 77 -5.96 -8.34 1.29
CA GLY A 77 -5.66 -9.74 0.96
C GLY A 77 -6.90 -10.54 0.61
N ALA A 78 -7.97 -10.40 1.40
CA ALA A 78 -9.27 -11.04 1.15
C ALA A 78 -9.89 -10.57 -0.17
N THR A 79 -9.82 -9.28 -0.46
CA THR A 79 -10.32 -8.70 -1.72
C THR A 79 -9.60 -9.29 -2.93
N ILE A 80 -8.27 -9.38 -2.88
CA ILE A 80 -7.47 -9.99 -3.94
C ILE A 80 -7.82 -11.48 -4.08
N GLY A 81 -7.93 -12.21 -2.96
CA GLY A 81 -8.29 -13.63 -2.96
C GLY A 81 -9.66 -13.90 -3.57
N ILE A 82 -10.67 -13.09 -3.23
CA ILE A 82 -12.02 -13.17 -3.81
C ILE A 82 -11.97 -12.88 -5.31
N ALA A 83 -11.21 -11.88 -5.75
CA ALA A 83 -11.06 -11.56 -7.17
C ALA A 83 -10.42 -12.72 -7.95
N CYS A 84 -9.38 -13.35 -7.42
CA CYS A 84 -8.76 -14.54 -8.02
C CYS A 84 -9.75 -15.72 -8.10
N ALA A 85 -10.53 -15.96 -7.03
CA ALA A 85 -11.54 -17.01 -7.01
C ALA A 85 -12.67 -16.73 -8.02
N ALA A 86 -13.12 -15.49 -8.15
CA ALA A 86 -14.12 -15.06 -9.12
C ALA A 86 -13.63 -15.29 -10.56
N GLY A 87 -12.38 -14.90 -10.87
CA GLY A 87 -11.78 -15.14 -12.19
C GLY A 87 -11.67 -16.63 -12.52
N THR A 88 -11.24 -17.44 -11.56
CA THR A 88 -11.15 -18.90 -11.74
C THR A 88 -12.52 -19.53 -11.95
N ALA A 89 -13.52 -19.14 -11.16
CA ALA A 89 -14.89 -19.62 -11.29
C ALA A 89 -15.52 -19.24 -12.64
N SER A 90 -15.20 -18.05 -13.17
CA SER A 90 -15.65 -17.62 -14.49
C SER A 90 -15.09 -18.50 -15.61
N VAL A 91 -13.80 -18.85 -15.57
CA VAL A 91 -13.19 -19.76 -16.56
C VAL A 91 -13.78 -21.15 -16.47
N LEU A 92 -13.89 -21.71 -15.27
CA LEU A 92 -14.48 -23.04 -15.06
C LEU A 92 -15.94 -23.09 -15.52
N THR A 93 -16.70 -22.02 -15.27
CA THR A 93 -18.07 -21.86 -15.78
C THR A 93 -18.10 -21.88 -17.30
N ALA A 94 -17.27 -21.08 -17.97
CA ALA A 94 -17.22 -21.03 -19.43
C ALA A 94 -16.87 -22.41 -20.05
N VAL A 95 -15.91 -23.13 -19.44
CA VAL A 95 -15.54 -24.49 -19.86
C VAL A 95 -16.70 -25.48 -19.62
N ALA A 96 -17.39 -25.40 -18.47
CA ALA A 96 -18.53 -26.26 -18.20
C ALA A 96 -19.71 -25.99 -19.14
N CYS A 97 -20.04 -24.73 -19.41
CA CYS A 97 -21.10 -24.35 -20.36
C CYS A 97 -20.80 -24.86 -21.77
N THR A 98 -19.56 -24.73 -22.23
CA THR A 98 -19.13 -25.20 -23.56
C THR A 98 -19.05 -26.73 -23.65
N ALA A 99 -18.65 -27.42 -22.59
CA ALA A 99 -18.47 -28.88 -22.61
C ALA A 99 -19.76 -29.67 -22.29
N THR A 100 -20.67 -29.11 -21.49
CA THR A 100 -21.83 -29.85 -20.94
C THR A 100 -23.19 -29.24 -21.29
N GLY A 101 -23.24 -28.05 -21.91
CA GLY A 101 -24.49 -27.33 -22.22
C GLY A 101 -25.25 -26.82 -20.98
N LEU A 102 -24.69 -26.94 -19.78
CA LEU A 102 -25.26 -26.47 -18.52
C LEU A 102 -24.92 -25.00 -18.28
N GLU A 103 -25.59 -24.09 -19.00
CA GLU A 103 -25.44 -22.64 -18.82
C GLU A 103 -25.86 -22.17 -17.41
N SER A 104 -26.77 -22.88 -16.75
CA SER A 104 -27.42 -22.44 -15.51
C SER A 104 -26.60 -22.65 -14.24
N VAL A 105 -25.65 -23.59 -14.21
CA VAL A 105 -24.93 -23.94 -12.97
C VAL A 105 -23.77 -22.99 -12.69
N GLY A 106 -23.07 -22.54 -13.73
CA GLY A 106 -21.92 -21.66 -13.55
C GLY A 106 -22.28 -20.22 -13.19
N GLY A 107 -23.44 -19.73 -13.64
CA GLY A 107 -23.94 -18.41 -13.25
C GLY A 107 -24.22 -18.26 -11.74
N VAL A 108 -24.63 -19.35 -11.07
CA VAL A 108 -24.99 -19.34 -9.65
C VAL A 108 -23.77 -19.17 -8.72
N VAL A 109 -22.59 -19.65 -9.14
CA VAL A 109 -21.36 -19.53 -8.35
C VAL A 109 -20.54 -18.30 -8.77
N ALA A 110 -20.48 -17.99 -10.06
CA ALA A 110 -19.68 -16.87 -10.56
C ALA A 110 -20.28 -15.51 -10.23
N ALA A 111 -21.61 -15.34 -10.28
CA ALA A 111 -22.28 -14.07 -10.02
C ALA A 111 -22.04 -13.50 -8.60
N PRO A 112 -22.22 -14.27 -7.49
CA PRO A 112 -21.96 -13.74 -6.15
C PRO A 112 -20.48 -13.43 -5.91
N LEU A 113 -19.57 -14.23 -6.47
CA LEU A 113 -18.13 -13.96 -6.40
C LEU A 113 -17.75 -12.69 -7.17
N MET A 114 -18.35 -12.45 -8.34
CA MET A 114 -18.13 -11.23 -9.12
C MET A 114 -18.65 -10.00 -8.38
N LEU A 115 -19.84 -10.06 -7.77
CA LEU A 115 -20.38 -8.97 -6.95
C LEU A 115 -19.49 -8.67 -5.75
N ALA A 116 -19.00 -9.70 -5.05
CA ALA A 116 -18.08 -9.55 -3.95
C ALA A 116 -16.74 -8.94 -4.41
N ALA A 117 -16.21 -9.37 -5.56
CA ALA A 117 -15.00 -8.81 -6.15
C ALA A 117 -15.19 -7.33 -6.56
N CYS A 118 -16.33 -6.96 -7.15
CA CYS A 118 -16.65 -5.58 -7.50
C CYS A 118 -16.81 -4.69 -6.25
N ALA A 119 -17.50 -5.18 -5.22
CA ALA A 119 -17.65 -4.46 -3.96
C ALA A 119 -16.29 -4.26 -3.25
N GLY A 120 -15.47 -5.30 -3.22
CA GLY A 120 -14.11 -5.24 -2.69
C GLY A 120 -13.21 -4.32 -3.51
N GLY A 121 -13.29 -4.37 -4.84
CA GLY A 121 -12.55 -3.49 -5.75
C GLY A 121 -12.91 -2.02 -5.59
N ASN A 122 -14.21 -1.71 -5.43
CA ASN A 122 -14.65 -0.35 -5.13
C ASN A 122 -14.11 0.15 -3.79
N ARG A 123 -14.15 -0.70 -2.74
CA ARG A 123 -13.55 -0.36 -1.44
C ARG A 123 -12.05 -0.12 -1.57
N TYR A 124 -11.33 -1.00 -2.28
CA TYR A 124 -9.90 -0.87 -2.54
C TYR A 124 -9.55 0.42 -3.29
N ALA A 125 -10.32 0.78 -4.32
CA ALA A 125 -10.14 2.04 -5.04
C ALA A 125 -10.31 3.25 -4.11
N THR A 126 -11.26 3.19 -3.17
CA THR A 126 -11.50 4.25 -2.18
C THR A 126 -10.54 4.24 -1.00
N ILE A 127 -9.81 3.15 -0.71
CA ILE A 127 -8.75 3.14 0.32
C ILE A 127 -7.65 4.17 -0.02
N SER A 128 -7.49 4.50 -1.31
CA SER A 128 -6.56 5.53 -1.77
C SER A 128 -6.98 6.98 -1.46
N SER A 129 -8.18 7.21 -0.91
CA SER A 129 -8.68 8.57 -0.62
C SER A 129 -8.08 9.23 0.61
N ASP A 130 -7.23 8.53 1.38
CA ASP A 130 -6.39 9.19 2.38
C ASP A 130 -5.38 10.12 1.69
N SER A 131 -5.02 11.21 2.36
CA SER A 131 -3.99 12.15 1.91
C SER A 131 -2.62 11.46 1.82
N LYS A 132 -2.38 10.76 0.70
CA LYS A 132 -1.08 10.20 0.35
C LYS A 132 -0.11 11.36 0.12
N LEU A 133 0.95 11.40 0.93
CA LEU A 133 1.98 12.43 0.80
C LEU A 133 2.93 12.12 -0.34
N TYR A 134 3.40 10.87 -0.36
CA TYR A 134 4.37 10.37 -1.31
C TYR A 134 4.19 8.87 -1.49
N GLU A 135 4.30 8.39 -2.73
CA GLU A 135 4.31 6.97 -3.05
C GLU A 135 5.39 6.72 -4.11
N THR A 136 6.28 5.76 -3.86
CA THR A 136 7.32 5.36 -4.82
C THR A 136 7.57 3.87 -4.75
N ARG A 137 8.38 3.35 -5.69
CA ARG A 137 8.91 2.00 -5.65
C ARG A 137 10.34 2.03 -5.15
N VAL A 138 10.64 1.19 -4.18
CA VAL A 138 11.97 1.04 -3.59
C VAL A 138 12.48 -0.37 -3.86
N TRP A 139 13.73 -0.47 -4.28
CA TRP A 139 14.44 -1.73 -4.34
C TRP A 139 15.13 -1.97 -3.00
N VAL A 140 14.85 -3.10 -2.36
CA VAL A 140 15.52 -3.54 -1.13
C VAL A 140 16.72 -4.40 -1.53
N PRO A 141 17.97 -3.90 -1.41
CA PRO A 141 19.16 -4.63 -1.88
C PRO A 141 19.57 -5.75 -0.93
N TRP A 142 20.17 -6.80 -1.47
CA TRP A 142 20.38 -8.07 -0.77
C TRP A 142 21.38 -8.00 0.42
N PHE A 143 22.41 -7.16 0.33
CA PHE A 143 23.55 -7.20 1.26
C PHE A 143 23.89 -5.86 1.94
N ASP A 144 23.27 -4.76 1.50
CA ASP A 144 23.59 -3.43 2.01
C ASP A 144 22.49 -2.91 2.93
N HIS A 145 22.88 -2.36 4.07
CA HIS A 145 21.99 -1.52 4.86
C HIS A 145 21.64 -0.26 4.05
N LYS A 146 20.34 -0.05 3.82
CA LYS A 146 19.85 1.16 3.14
C LYS A 146 19.20 2.09 4.14
N GLU A 147 19.63 3.35 4.10
CA GLU A 147 19.01 4.44 4.85
C GLU A 147 18.31 5.38 3.88
N TYR A 148 17.01 5.56 4.07
CA TYR A 148 16.23 6.55 3.35
C TYR A 148 15.73 7.63 4.29
N SER A 149 15.71 8.85 3.79
CA SER A 149 15.20 10.03 4.47
C SER A 149 13.96 10.53 3.75
N VAL A 150 12.86 10.63 4.47
CA VAL A 150 11.67 11.35 4.01
C VAL A 150 11.90 12.83 4.30
N ARG A 151 11.90 13.68 3.28
CA ARG A 151 12.21 15.12 3.43
C ARG A 151 11.42 15.96 2.44
N ASN A 152 11.28 17.25 2.73
CA ASN A 152 10.80 18.24 1.76
C ASN A 152 11.97 18.74 0.91
N VAL A 153 11.76 18.79 -0.40
CA VAL A 153 12.64 19.44 -1.38
C VAL A 153 11.89 20.63 -1.98
N ASP A 154 12.60 21.74 -2.19
CA ASP A 154 12.06 23.00 -2.71
C ASP A 154 10.86 23.54 -1.92
N GLY A 155 10.84 23.31 -0.61
CA GLY A 155 9.87 23.89 0.33
C GLY A 155 8.45 23.31 0.29
N ALA A 156 8.13 22.41 -0.65
CA ALA A 156 6.75 21.91 -0.78
C ALA A 156 6.63 20.42 -1.15
N ARG A 157 7.64 19.82 -1.80
CA ARG A 157 7.54 18.46 -2.31
C ARG A 157 8.20 17.47 -1.36
N CYS A 158 7.39 16.59 -0.77
CA CYS A 158 7.91 15.45 -0.03
C CYS A 158 8.53 14.43 -1.00
N VAL A 159 9.73 13.96 -0.68
CA VAL A 159 10.47 12.95 -1.45
C VAL A 159 11.11 11.93 -0.53
N LEU A 160 11.36 10.74 -1.08
CA LEU A 160 12.27 9.77 -0.48
C LEU A 160 13.67 9.98 -1.03
N TRP A 161 14.65 10.15 -0.14
CA TRP A 161 16.03 10.41 -0.48
C TRP A 161 16.94 9.29 0.03
N ASP A 162 17.78 8.75 -0.84
CA ASP A 162 18.83 7.81 -0.46
C ASP A 162 19.96 8.57 0.24
N VAL A 163 20.14 8.32 1.54
CA VAL A 163 21.11 9.04 2.36
C VAL A 163 22.55 8.75 1.91
N ARG A 164 22.82 7.50 1.48
CA ARG A 164 24.16 7.06 1.11
C ARG A 164 24.55 7.51 -0.29
N GLU A 165 23.62 7.41 -1.25
CA GLU A 165 23.84 7.81 -2.64
C GLU A 165 23.60 9.31 -2.89
N ASN A 166 23.09 10.00 -1.87
CA ASN A 166 22.76 11.42 -1.91
C ASN A 166 21.91 11.82 -3.13
N LYS A 167 20.84 11.07 -3.39
CA LYS A 167 19.94 11.31 -4.52
C LYS A 167 18.49 11.00 -4.15
N GLN A 168 17.57 11.61 -4.89
CA GLN A 168 16.16 11.23 -4.83
C GLN A 168 15.94 9.85 -5.45
N VAL A 169 15.05 9.05 -4.83
CA VAL A 169 14.58 7.75 -5.33
C VAL A 169 13.38 7.92 -6.25
#